data_AF-A0A5C2HJ58-F1
#
_entry.id   AF-A0A5C2HJ58-F1
#
_cell.length_a   1.000
_cell.length_b   1.000
_cell.length_c   1.000
_cell.angle_alpha   90.00
_cell.angle_beta   90.00
_cell.angle_gamma   90.00
#
_symmetry.space_group_name_H-M   'P 1'
#
loop_
_entity.id
_entity.type
_entity.pdbx_description
1 polymer ?
#
loop_
_entity_poly.entity_id
_entity_poly.type
_entity_poly.pdbx_seq_one_letter_code
_entity_poly.pdbx_strand_id
1 'polypeptide(L)'
;MIKPEIENEIHRRLQAAEVEHQVTILYACESGSRAWGFESSDSDYDVRFIYAHRPEWYLTFDVERQRDVIEYPIVDEIDCNGWDMRKALYLFTRTNPIFRQIRPKSPKYIGNPICYFN
;
A
#
# COMPACT_ATOMS: atom_id res chain seq x y z
N MET A 1 1.41 -1.72 19.85
CA MET A 1 2.54 -1.03 19.19
C MET A 1 3.29 -2.09 18.39
N ILE A 2 3.49 -1.90 17.09
CA ILE A 2 4.21 -2.86 16.24
C ILE A 2 5.63 -3.04 16.79
N LYS A 3 6.15 -4.27 16.80
CA LYS A 3 7.55 -4.52 17.19
C LYS A 3 8.49 -3.89 16.16
N PRO A 4 9.59 -3.23 16.56
CA PRO A 4 10.52 -2.59 15.62
C PRO A 4 11.07 -3.52 14.53
N GLU A 5 11.22 -4.81 14.85
CA GLU A 5 11.68 -5.85 13.91
C GLU A 5 10.69 -6.07 12.76
N ILE A 6 9.39 -6.09 13.06
CA ILE A 6 8.32 -6.25 12.06
C ILE A 6 8.20 -5.00 11.21
N GLU A 7 8.32 -3.81 11.82
CA GLU A 7 8.34 -2.54 11.07
C GLU A 7 9.48 -2.54 10.04
N ASN A 8 10.69 -2.92 10.44
CA ASN A 8 11.83 -3.00 9.51
C ASN A 8 11.61 -4.01 8.37
N GLU A 9 10.97 -5.14 8.65
CA GLU A 9 10.66 -6.14 7.64
C GLU A 9 9.60 -5.64 6.64
N ILE A 10 8.56 -4.96 7.13
CA ILE A 10 7.56 -4.29 6.27
C ILE A 10 8.25 -3.27 5.36
N HIS A 11 9.12 -2.42 5.91
CA HIS A 11 9.88 -1.45 5.13
C HIS A 11 10.72 -2.12 4.04
N ARG A 12 11.42 -3.21 4.37
CA ARG A 12 12.20 -3.98 3.39
C ARG A 12 11.33 -4.52 2.26
N ARG A 13 10.16 -5.08 2.57
CA ARG A 13 9.23 -5.63 1.57
C ARG A 13 8.66 -4.54 0.66
N LEU A 14 8.31 -3.38 1.22
CA LEU A 14 7.84 -2.23 0.43
C LEU A 14 8.93 -1.72 -0.52
N GLN A 15 10.18 -1.60 -0.06
CA GLN A 15 11.31 -1.23 -0.93
C GLN A 15 11.56 -2.26 -2.03
N ALA A 16 11.45 -3.56 -1.72
CA ALA A 16 11.56 -4.61 -2.72
C ALA A 16 10.44 -4.49 -3.77
N ALA A 17 9.20 -4.20 -3.35
CA ALA A 17 8.08 -4.01 -4.25
C ALA A 17 8.25 -2.80 -5.19
N GLU A 18 8.82 -1.68 -4.69
CA GLU A 18 9.15 -0.52 -5.53
C GLU A 18 10.12 -0.89 -6.66
N VAL A 19 11.17 -1.64 -6.33
CA VAL A 19 12.20 -2.07 -7.29
C VAL A 19 11.66 -3.12 -8.25
N GLU A 20 10.95 -4.13 -7.75
CA GLU A 20 10.39 -5.23 -8.53
C GLU A 20 9.39 -4.73 -9.58
N HIS A 21 8.49 -3.83 -9.18
CA HIS A 21 7.42 -3.33 -10.05
C HIS A 21 7.76 -2.02 -10.75
N GLN A 22 8.92 -1.43 -10.48
CA GLN A 22 9.33 -0.11 -10.98
C GLN A 22 8.28 0.97 -10.69
N VAL A 23 7.79 0.98 -9.45
CA VAL A 23 6.78 1.91 -8.95
C VAL A 23 7.34 2.71 -7.78
N THR A 24 6.70 3.83 -7.49
CA THR A 24 6.95 4.61 -6.28
C THR A 24 5.78 4.41 -5.32
N ILE A 25 6.05 3.95 -4.11
CA ILE A 25 5.04 3.83 -3.06
C ILE A 25 4.82 5.22 -2.45
N LEU A 26 3.61 5.75 -2.63
CA LEU A 26 3.20 7.07 -2.17
C LEU A 26 2.73 7.05 -0.72
N TYR A 27 2.13 5.93 -0.32
CA TYR A 27 1.51 5.77 0.99
C TYR A 27 1.48 4.30 1.39
N ALA A 28 1.72 4.00 2.66
CA ALA A 28 1.52 2.68 3.23
C ALA A 28 0.90 2.80 4.62
N CYS A 29 -0.03 1.91 4.94
CA CYS A 29 -0.63 1.82 6.26
C CYS A 29 -0.84 0.37 6.67
N GLU A 30 -0.72 0.12 7.96
CA GLU A 30 -1.23 -1.10 8.58
C GLU A 30 -2.77 -1.01 8.66
N SER A 31 -3.48 -1.98 8.10
CA SER A 31 -4.94 -2.06 8.00
C SER A 31 -5.45 -3.39 8.55
N GLY A 32 -5.18 -3.68 9.82
CA GLY A 32 -5.59 -4.94 10.46
C GLY A 32 -6.67 -4.78 11.54
N SER A 33 -7.24 -5.90 11.98
CA SER A 33 -8.23 -5.99 13.09
C SER A 33 -7.78 -5.31 14.38
N ARG A 34 -6.46 -5.14 14.56
CA ARG A 34 -5.84 -4.38 15.65
C ARG A 34 -6.26 -2.90 15.67
N ALA A 35 -6.67 -2.34 14.52
CA ALA A 35 -7.25 -1.00 14.43
C ALA A 35 -8.62 -0.87 15.14
N TRP A 36 -9.31 -2.00 15.39
CA TRP A 36 -10.66 -2.08 15.96
C TRP A 36 -10.76 -2.77 17.34
N GLY A 37 -9.66 -3.23 17.93
CA GLY A 37 -9.63 -3.67 19.34
C GLY A 37 -10.12 -5.10 19.62
N PHE A 38 -10.18 -5.97 18.60
CA PHE A 38 -10.43 -7.40 18.77
C PHE A 38 -9.10 -8.16 18.74
N GLU A 39 -8.34 -8.11 19.84
CA GLU A 39 -7.06 -8.81 19.92
C GLU A 39 -7.29 -10.33 20.06
N SER A 40 -7.02 -11.08 18.99
CA SER A 40 -6.50 -12.44 19.11
C SER A 40 -4.97 -12.40 18.92
N SER A 41 -4.27 -13.29 19.60
CA SER A 41 -2.80 -13.44 19.56
C SER A 41 -2.25 -13.98 18.23
N ASP A 42 -3.06 -14.02 17.19
CA ASP A 42 -2.86 -14.75 15.92
C ASP A 42 -3.13 -13.86 14.70
N SER A 43 -3.03 -12.52 14.87
CA SER A 43 -3.47 -11.58 13.83
C SER A 43 -2.37 -11.29 12.82
N ASP A 44 -2.68 -11.49 11.54
CA ASP A 44 -1.87 -11.06 10.42
C ASP A 44 -1.63 -9.53 10.43
N TYR A 45 -0.43 -9.10 10.06
CA TYR A 45 -0.05 -7.73 9.75
C TYR A 45 -0.53 -7.38 8.34
N ASP A 46 -1.75 -6.88 8.25
CA ASP A 46 -2.31 -6.34 7.01
C ASP A 46 -1.59 -5.04 6.63
N VAL A 47 -0.75 -5.06 5.61
CA VAL A 47 -0.12 -3.86 5.04
C VAL A 47 -0.81 -3.51 3.73
N ARG A 48 -1.30 -2.27 3.64
CA ARG A 48 -1.96 -1.71 2.47
C ARG A 48 -1.19 -0.51 1.98
N PHE A 49 -0.87 -0.47 0.69
CA PHE A 49 -0.13 0.64 0.11
C PHE A 49 -0.74 1.17 -1.19
N ILE A 50 -0.44 2.43 -1.47
CA ILE A 50 -0.79 3.10 -2.73
C ILE A 50 0.52 3.41 -3.43
N TYR A 51 0.61 3.04 -4.69
CA TYR A 51 1.78 3.27 -5.51
C TYR A 51 1.41 4.03 -6.80
N ALA A 52 2.42 4.62 -7.42
CA ALA A 52 2.31 5.20 -8.75
C ALA A 52 3.40 4.64 -9.67
N HIS A 53 3.03 4.38 -10.92
CA HIS A 53 4.00 4.10 -11.97
C HIS A 53 4.70 5.38 -12.44
N ARG A 54 5.75 5.21 -13.24
CA ARG A 54 6.35 6.32 -13.99
C ARG A 54 5.34 6.91 -15.00
N PRO A 55 5.40 8.22 -15.31
CA PRO A 55 4.44 8.87 -16.20
C PRO A 55 4.21 8.17 -17.54
N GLU A 56 5.26 7.59 -18.13
CA GLU A 56 5.20 6.91 -19.43
C GLU A 56 4.24 5.71 -19.42
N TRP A 57 4.11 5.05 -18.27
CA TRP A 57 3.18 3.94 -18.09
C TRP A 57 1.74 4.40 -18.26
N TYR A 58 1.40 5.58 -17.71
CA TYR A 58 0.05 6.16 -17.79
C TYR A 58 -0.29 6.72 -19.17
N LEU A 59 0.72 7.04 -19.98
CA LEU A 59 0.55 7.60 -21.33
C LEU A 59 0.37 6.50 -22.41
N THR A 60 0.27 5.24 -22.01
CA THR A 60 -0.02 4.13 -22.93
C THR A 60 -1.50 4.12 -23.36
N PHE A 61 -1.75 3.65 -24.59
CA PHE A 61 -3.11 3.62 -25.15
C PHE A 61 -4.05 2.65 -24.41
N ASP A 62 -3.51 1.59 -23.83
CA ASP A 62 -4.24 0.49 -23.18
C ASP A 62 -4.11 0.53 -21.66
N VAL A 63 -3.82 1.69 -21.07
CA VAL A 63 -3.64 1.90 -19.62
C VAL A 63 -4.79 1.35 -18.76
N GLU A 64 -6.03 1.32 -19.28
CA GLU A 64 -7.21 0.76 -18.61
C GLU A 64 -7.22 -0.78 -18.54
N ARG A 65 -6.39 -1.46 -19.34
CA ARG A 65 -6.25 -2.92 -19.35
C ARG A 65 -5.05 -3.40 -18.55
N GLN A 66 -4.18 -2.49 -18.15
CA GLN A 66 -2.99 -2.84 -17.38
C GLN A 66 -3.36 -3.16 -15.93
N ARG A 67 -2.60 -4.06 -15.30
CA ARG A 67 -2.83 -4.47 -13.91
C ARG A 67 -2.55 -3.28 -12.98
N ASP A 68 -3.54 -2.97 -12.14
CA ASP A 68 -3.56 -1.82 -11.23
C ASP A 68 -3.52 -2.25 -9.74
N VAL A 69 -3.07 -3.48 -9.51
CA VAL A 69 -2.96 -4.13 -8.20
C VAL A 69 -1.61 -4.84 -8.10
N ILE A 70 -0.98 -4.78 -6.92
CA ILE A 70 0.15 -5.62 -6.52
C ILE A 70 -0.32 -6.46 -5.32
N GLU A 71 -0.20 -7.77 -5.40
CA GLU A 71 -0.62 -8.73 -4.38
C GLU A 71 0.53 -9.69 -4.13
N TYR A 72 0.86 -9.90 -2.86
CA TYR A 72 1.85 -10.89 -2.44
C TYR A 72 1.19 -12.02 -1.65
N PRO A 73 1.73 -13.25 -1.69
CA PRO A 73 1.30 -14.28 -0.75
C PRO A 73 1.63 -13.84 0.68
N ILE A 74 0.78 -14.26 1.63
CA ILE A 74 1.00 -14.01 3.06
C ILE A 74 2.23 -14.82 3.49
N VAL A 75 3.23 -14.13 4.02
CA VAL A 75 4.49 -14.73 4.50
C VAL A 75 4.84 -14.09 5.83
N ASP A 76 5.21 -14.91 6.83
CA ASP A 76 5.52 -14.47 8.20
C ASP A 76 4.40 -13.63 8.84
N GLU A 77 3.15 -14.03 8.60
CA GLU A 77 1.94 -13.31 9.06
C GLU A 77 1.80 -11.89 8.48
N ILE A 78 2.58 -11.50 7.46
CA ILE A 78 2.47 -10.19 6.82
C ILE A 78 1.74 -10.32 5.48
N ASP A 79 0.60 -9.65 5.37
CA ASP A 79 -0.21 -9.58 4.16
C ASP A 79 -0.02 -8.22 3.46
N CYS A 80 0.73 -8.19 2.36
CA CYS A 80 1.07 -6.97 1.64
C CYS A 80 0.26 -6.84 0.34
N ASN A 81 -0.62 -5.84 0.28
CA ASN A 81 -1.41 -5.55 -0.92
C ASN A 81 -1.36 -4.06 -1.29
N GLY A 82 -1.25 -3.78 -2.58
CA GLY A 82 -1.07 -2.45 -3.12
C GLY A 82 -2.01 -2.13 -4.27
N TRP A 83 -2.39 -0.86 -4.38
CA TRP A 83 -3.21 -0.36 -5.49
C TRP A 83 -2.53 0.81 -6.21
N ASP A 84 -2.66 0.81 -7.55
CA ASP A 84 -2.28 1.95 -8.37
C ASP A 84 -3.07 3.20 -7.96
N MET A 85 -2.42 4.35 -8.05
CA MET A 85 -3.00 5.65 -7.71
C MET A 85 -4.32 5.92 -8.44
N ARG A 86 -4.47 5.54 -9.72
CA ARG A 86 -5.75 5.74 -10.44
C ARG A 86 -6.86 4.89 -9.83
N LYS A 87 -6.57 3.61 -9.54
CA LYS A 87 -7.52 2.71 -8.91
C LYS A 87 -7.89 3.19 -7.51
N ALA A 88 -6.91 3.62 -6.72
CA ALA A 88 -7.14 4.19 -5.39
C ALA A 88 -8.06 5.41 -5.46
N LEU A 89 -7.77 6.38 -6.32
CA LEU A 89 -8.61 7.57 -6.53
C LEU A 89 -10.01 7.22 -7.02
N TYR A 90 -10.13 6.27 -7.95
CA TYR A 90 -11.43 5.76 -8.40
C TYR A 90 -12.23 5.16 -7.22
N LEU A 91 -11.58 4.34 -6.39
CA LEU A 91 -12.19 3.74 -5.19
C LEU A 91 -12.50 4.78 -4.09
N PHE A 92 -11.83 5.92 -4.07
CA PHE A 92 -12.19 7.05 -3.20
C PHE A 92 -13.45 7.77 -3.68
N THR A 93 -13.60 7.96 -5.00
CA THR A 93 -14.76 8.68 -5.57
C THR A 93 -16.06 7.88 -5.46
N ARG A 94 -15.98 6.55 -5.48
CA ARG A 94 -17.10 5.65 -5.22
C ARG A 94 -17.08 5.32 -3.74
N THR A 95 -18.08 5.71 -2.96
CA THR A 95 -18.17 5.44 -1.50
C THR A 95 -18.08 3.94 -1.18
N ASN A 96 -16.87 3.36 -1.24
CA ASN A 96 -16.62 1.94 -1.15
C ASN A 96 -16.21 1.59 0.30
N PRO A 97 -16.90 0.66 0.97
CA PRO A 97 -16.61 0.30 2.36
C PRO A 97 -15.20 -0.27 2.58
N ILE A 98 -14.53 -0.84 1.56
CA ILE A 98 -13.15 -1.35 1.69
C ILE A 98 -12.17 -0.19 1.98
N PHE A 99 -12.40 0.98 1.38
CA PHE A 99 -11.54 2.15 1.58
C PHE A 99 -11.83 2.89 2.91
N ARG A 100 -13.00 2.68 3.53
CA ARG A 100 -13.32 3.26 4.85
C ARG A 100 -12.37 2.76 5.96
N GLN A 101 -11.68 1.65 5.72
CA GLN A 101 -10.69 1.06 6.63
C GLN A 101 -9.32 1.74 6.54
N ILE A 102 -9.01 2.41 5.41
CA ILE A 102 -7.81 3.23 5.23
C ILE A 102 -8.10 4.63 5.82
N ARG A 103 -8.27 4.68 7.14
CA ARG A 103 -8.42 5.93 7.90
C ARG A 103 -7.32 6.00 8.96
N PRO A 104 -6.39 6.95 8.86
CA PRO A 104 -5.22 6.94 9.74
C PRO A 104 -5.61 7.37 11.16
N LYS A 105 -5.20 6.60 12.18
CA LYS A 105 -4.96 7.12 13.54
C LYS A 105 -3.62 7.87 13.62
N SER A 106 -2.67 7.53 12.73
CA SER A 106 -1.37 8.18 12.57
C SER A 106 -0.75 7.76 11.23
N PRO A 107 -0.72 8.61 10.19
CA PRO A 107 -0.08 8.25 8.92
C PRO A 107 1.45 8.21 9.10
N LYS A 108 2.10 7.11 8.70
CA LYS A 108 3.56 7.07 8.51
C LYS A 108 3.84 7.18 7.01
N TYR A 109 4.37 8.32 6.59
CA TYR A 109 4.88 8.49 5.23
C TYR A 109 6.22 7.75 5.12
N ILE A 110 6.27 6.70 4.30
CA ILE A 110 7.48 5.87 4.09
C ILE A 110 8.28 6.33 2.85
N GLY A 111 7.83 7.36 2.16
CA GLY A 111 8.62 8.07 1.16
C GLY A 111 8.88 9.51 1.63
N ASN A 112 10.08 10.03 1.39
CA ASN A 112 10.18 11.47 1.20
C ASN A 112 9.16 11.84 0.11
N PRO A 113 8.30 12.85 0.28
CA PRO A 113 7.56 13.41 -0.83
C PRO A 113 8.57 14.14 -1.72
N ILE A 114 9.33 13.39 -2.52
CA ILE A 114 10.18 14.02 -3.53
C ILE A 114 9.28 14.30 -4.73
N CYS A 115 8.57 15.42 -4.64
CA CYS A 115 8.14 16.14 -5.82
C CYS A 115 9.40 16.61 -6.56
N TYR A 116 9.95 15.79 -7.44
CA TYR A 116 10.83 16.31 -8.49
C TYR A 116 9.93 16.97 -9.54
N PHE A 117 9.69 18.27 -9.41
CA PHE A 117 9.52 19.11 -10.59
C PHE A 117 10.93 19.42 -11.10
N ASN A 118 11.30 18.81 -12.21
CA ASN A 118 12.25 19.35 -13.19
C ASN A 118 11.88 18.82 -14.56
#